data_AF-A0A3D2LAA9-F1
#
_entry.id   AF-A0A3D2LAA9-F1
#
_cell.length_a   1.000
_cell.length_b   1.000
_cell.length_c   1.000
_cell.angle_alpha   90.00
_cell.angle_beta   90.00
_cell.angle_gamma   90.00
#
_symmetry.space_group_name_H-M   'P 1'
#
loop_
_entity.id
_entity.type
_entity.pdbx_description
1 polymer ?
#
loop_
_entity_poly.entity_id
_entity_poly.type
_entity_poly.pdbx_seq_one_letter_code
_entity_poly.pdbx_strand_id
1 'polypeptide(L)'
;MKACILSVSGPVLTKEEAALFAAEQPWGVILMGRSCVSRTQVRSLVDDIWNAMNRPCLIFIDQEGGRVARLKAPEWPLFPRGQDYADI
;
A
#
# COMPACT_ATOMS: atom_id res chain seq x y z
N MET A 1 -9.93 11.67 -12.90
CA MET A 1 -10.05 10.70 -11.79
C MET A 1 -10.85 9.51 -12.28
N LYS A 2 -10.30 8.30 -12.20
CA LYS A 2 -10.91 7.06 -12.69
C LYS A 2 -11.38 6.18 -11.53
N ALA A 3 -12.49 5.47 -11.73
CA ALA A 3 -13.08 4.56 -10.74
C ALA A 3 -12.32 3.22 -10.70
N CYS A 4 -11.04 3.28 -10.36
CA CYS A 4 -10.17 2.11 -10.24
C CYS A 4 -9.20 2.25 -9.06
N ILE A 5 -8.66 1.11 -8.64
CA ILE A 5 -7.56 1.02 -7.68
C ILE A 5 -6.40 0.36 -8.41
N LEU A 6 -5.22 0.99 -8.37
CA LEU A 6 -3.99 0.45 -8.95
C LEU A 6 -3.02 0.02 -7.84
N SER A 7 -1.92 -0.61 -8.22
CA SER A 7 -0.81 -0.98 -7.32
C SER A 7 0.51 -0.51 -7.94
N VAL A 8 1.54 -0.41 -7.11
CA VAL A 8 2.93 -0.23 -7.57
C VAL A 8 3.64 -1.57 -7.72
N SER A 9 4.70 -1.58 -8.51
CA SER A 9 5.54 -2.75 -8.79
C SER A 9 6.47 -3.10 -7.63
N GLY A 10 6.90 -2.11 -6.84
CA GLY A 10 7.88 -2.31 -5.77
C GLY A 10 7.83 -1.24 -4.68
N PRO A 11 8.93 -1.06 -3.92
CA PRO A 11 8.98 -0.18 -2.77
C PRO A 11 9.25 1.30 -3.12
N VAL A 12 9.57 1.61 -4.37
CA VAL A 12 9.83 2.98 -4.82
C VAL A 12 9.00 3.22 -6.05
N LEU A 13 8.33 4.37 -6.10
CA LEU A 13 7.53 4.77 -7.25
C LEU A 13 8.45 5.04 -8.44
N THR A 14 8.27 4.32 -9.54
CA THR A 14 9.07 4.60 -10.74
C THR A 14 8.57 5.84 -11.46
N LYS A 15 9.39 6.39 -12.37
CA LYS A 15 8.97 7.53 -13.20
C LYS A 15 7.78 7.19 -14.09
N GLU A 16 7.73 5.96 -14.61
CA GLU A 16 6.66 5.46 -15.46
C GLU A 16 5.36 5.29 -14.68
N GLU A 17 5.44 4.75 -13.46
CA GLU A 17 4.29 4.66 -12.56
C GLU A 17 3.78 6.04 -12.13
N ALA A 18 4.68 6.98 -11.82
CA ALA A 18 4.31 8.35 -11.50
C ALA A 18 3.60 9.03 -12.68
N ALA A 19 4.10 8.88 -13.91
CA ALA A 19 3.46 9.38 -15.12
C ALA A 19 2.08 8.74 -15.35
N LEU A 20 1.97 7.42 -15.13
CA LEU A 20 0.70 6.70 -15.20
C LEU A 20 -0.29 7.24 -14.17
N PHE A 21 0.11 7.40 -12.91
CA PHE A 21 -0.77 7.90 -11.85
C PHE A 21 -1.20 9.35 -12.09
N ALA A 22 -0.31 10.19 -12.59
CA ALA A 22 -0.62 11.56 -12.99
C ALA A 22 -1.68 11.61 -14.10
N ALA A 23 -1.55 10.76 -15.13
CA ALA A 23 -2.48 10.70 -16.27
C ALA A 23 -3.83 10.04 -15.92
N GLU A 24 -3.79 8.93 -15.19
CA GLU A 24 -4.95 8.07 -14.97
C GLU A 24 -5.78 8.52 -13.76
N GLN A 25 -5.12 9.10 -12.75
CA GLN A 25 -5.76 9.58 -11.52
C GLN A 25 -6.67 8.52 -10.88
N PRO A 26 -6.15 7.32 -10.52
CA PRO A 26 -6.96 6.27 -9.90
C PRO A 26 -7.53 6.74 -8.55
N TRP A 27 -8.70 6.26 -8.16
CA TRP A 27 -9.34 6.69 -6.92
C TRP A 27 -8.49 6.37 -5.68
N GLY A 28 -7.76 5.26 -5.71
CA GLY A 28 -6.77 4.92 -4.70
C GLY A 28 -5.69 3.95 -5.21
N VAL A 29 -4.77 3.60 -4.32
CA VAL A 29 -3.68 2.65 -4.57
C VAL A 29 -3.68 1.59 -3.48
N ILE A 30 -3.51 0.31 -3.84
CA ILE A 30 -3.34 -0.80 -2.89
C ILE A 30 -1.85 -1.17 -2.76
N LEU A 31 -1.36 -1.25 -1.52
CA LEU A 31 -0.01 -1.72 -1.20
C LEU A 31 0.02 -3.24 -1.10
N MET A 32 1.04 -3.83 -1.69
CA MET A 32 1.27 -5.27 -1.72
C MET A 32 2.54 -5.61 -0.91
N GLY A 33 2.77 -6.88 -0.60
CA GLY A 33 3.93 -7.26 0.23
C GLY A 33 5.27 -6.78 -0.34
N ARG A 34 5.39 -6.75 -1.68
CA ARG A 34 6.58 -6.26 -2.40
C ARG A 34 6.82 -4.75 -2.30
N SER A 35 5.81 -3.96 -1.90
CA SER A 35 5.93 -2.50 -1.76
C SER A 35 6.24 -2.05 -0.33
N CYS A 36 6.36 -2.98 0.61
CA CYS A 36 6.52 -2.68 2.04
C CYS A 36 7.85 -3.22 2.57
N VAL A 37 8.79 -2.32 2.89
CA VAL A 37 10.14 -2.65 3.38
C VAL A 37 10.35 -2.14 4.81
N SER A 38 10.12 -0.84 5.06
CA SER A 38 10.23 -0.22 6.39
C SER A 38 9.19 0.88 6.57
N ARG A 39 8.96 1.35 7.81
CA ARG A 39 8.03 2.45 8.08
C ARG A 39 8.38 3.71 7.30
N THR A 40 9.66 4.08 7.30
CA THR A 40 10.15 5.26 6.57
C THR A 40 9.96 5.09 5.07
N GLN A 41 10.32 3.93 4.50
CA GLN A 41 10.16 3.70 3.06
C GLN A 41 8.68 3.70 2.64
N VAL A 42 7.79 3.04 3.39
CA VAL A 42 6.36 3.03 3.08
C VAL A 42 5.79 4.45 3.15
N ARG A 43 6.21 5.26 4.12
CA ARG A 43 5.80 6.66 4.20
C ARG A 43 6.25 7.45 2.98
N SER A 44 7.52 7.34 2.58
CA SER A 44 8.04 8.00 1.37
C SER A 44 7.28 7.56 0.11
N LEU A 45 7.00 6.26 -0.04
CA LEU A 45 6.23 5.76 -1.17
C LEU A 45 4.81 6.38 -1.23
N VAL A 46 4.11 6.49 -0.09
CA VAL A 46 2.80 7.14 -0.04
C VAL A 46 2.88 8.62 -0.42
N ASP A 47 3.90 9.32 0.07
CA ASP A 47 4.14 10.72 -0.27
C ASP A 47 4.43 10.91 -1.77
N ASP A 48 5.24 10.03 -2.37
CA ASP A 48 5.52 10.03 -3.80
C ASP A 48 4.27 9.78 -4.65
N ILE A 49 3.41 8.85 -4.22
CA ILE A 49 2.12 8.55 -4.87
C ILE A 49 1.20 9.78 -4.85
N TRP A 50 1.08 10.45 -3.70
CA TRP A 50 0.25 11.65 -3.57
C TRP A 50 0.81 12.82 -4.37
N ASN A 51 2.13 12.98 -4.40
CA ASN A 51 2.82 13.98 -5.22
C ASN A 51 2.57 13.74 -6.71
N ALA A 52 2.69 12.49 -7.19
CA ALA A 52 2.44 12.14 -8.59
C ALA A 52 1.00 12.43 -9.03
N MET A 53 0.03 12.24 -8.14
CA MET A 53 -1.38 12.57 -8.42
C MET A 53 -1.77 14.01 -8.13
N ASN A 54 -0.90 14.79 -7.49
CA ASN A 54 -1.18 16.13 -6.96
C ASN A 54 -2.42 16.17 -6.05
N ARG A 55 -2.63 15.10 -5.26
CA ARG A 55 -3.68 15.01 -4.23
C ARG A 55 -3.46 13.82 -3.31
N PRO A 56 -3.99 13.86 -2.07
CA PRO A 56 -4.15 12.65 -1.29
C PRO A 56 -5.15 11.71 -1.97
N CYS A 57 -4.75 10.46 -2.18
CA CYS A 57 -5.61 9.34 -2.56
C CYS A 57 -5.76 8.36 -1.39
N LEU A 58 -6.77 7.49 -1.46
CA LEU A 58 -6.87 6.38 -0.52
C LEU A 58 -5.74 5.38 -0.74
N ILE A 59 -5.18 4.89 0.36
CA ILE A 59 -4.16 3.84 0.38
C ILE A 59 -4.78 2.62 1.05
N PHE A 60 -4.89 1.54 0.29
CA PHE A 60 -5.44 0.26 0.73
C PHE A 60 -4.32 -0.73 1.04
N ILE A 61 -4.59 -1.70 1.92
CA ILE A 61 -3.65 -2.77 2.25
C ILE A 61 -4.41 -3.95 2.88
N ASP A 62 -4.04 -5.17 2.52
CA ASP A 62 -4.56 -6.36 3.19
C ASP A 62 -3.70 -6.68 4.43
N GLN A 63 -4.10 -6.12 5.57
CA GLN A 63 -3.43 -6.30 6.85
C GLN A 63 -4.37 -6.99 7.86
N GLU A 64 -4.81 -8.20 7.54
CA GLU A 64 -5.75 -8.97 8.36
C GLU A 64 -5.07 -9.63 9.56
N GLY A 65 -3.87 -10.17 9.35
CA GLY A 65 -3.15 -11.01 10.32
C GLY A 65 -2.93 -12.43 9.82
N GLY A 66 -1.98 -13.15 10.43
CA GLY A 66 -1.60 -14.49 9.99
C GLY A 66 -1.05 -14.56 8.57
N ARG A 67 -1.73 -15.34 7.72
CA ARG A 67 -1.30 -15.60 6.33
C ARG A 67 -1.49 -14.39 5.42
N VAL A 68 -2.42 -13.48 5.76
CA VAL A 68 -2.70 -12.28 4.98
C VAL A 68 -2.25 -11.05 5.78
N ALA A 69 -0.96 -10.74 5.65
CA ALA A 69 -0.34 -9.56 6.22
C ALA A 69 0.77 -9.07 5.28
N ARG A 70 0.74 -7.80 4.89
CA ARG A 70 1.77 -7.18 4.05
C ARG A 70 2.88 -6.56 4.91
N LEU A 71 2.50 -5.90 6.01
CA LEU A 71 3.41 -5.38 7.03
C LEU A 71 3.71 -6.48 8.04
N LYS A 72 4.99 -6.79 8.26
CA LYS A 72 5.42 -7.96 9.05
C LYS A 72 6.42 -7.59 10.14
N ALA A 73 6.49 -8.42 11.18
CA ALA A 73 7.53 -8.34 12.19
C ALA A 73 8.94 -8.53 11.60
N PRO A 74 9.98 -7.92 12.19
CA PRO A 74 9.97 -7.20 13.46
C PRO A 74 9.56 -5.72 13.37
N GLU A 75 9.49 -5.14 12.17
CA GLU A 75 9.22 -3.70 11.97
C GLU A 75 7.78 -3.31 12.38
N TRP A 76 6.83 -4.22 12.15
CA TRP A 76 5.42 -4.06 12.51
C TRP A 76 4.97 -5.15 13.49
N PRO A 77 3.98 -4.87 14.35
CA PRO A 77 3.45 -5.89 15.26
C PRO A 77 2.84 -7.06 14.49
N LEU A 78 2.85 -8.24 15.11
CA LEU A 78 2.07 -9.37 14.63
C LEU A 78 0.59 -9.14 14.97
N PHE A 79 -0.26 -9.30 13.97
CA PHE A 79 -1.71 -9.24 14.14
C PHE A 79 -2.28 -10.67 14.26
N PRO A 80 -3.18 -10.94 15.23
CA PRO A 80 -3.86 -12.22 15.33
C PRO A 80 -4.60 -12.57 14.04
N ARG A 81 -4.71 -13.86 13.75
CA ARG A 81 -5.44 -14.35 12.57
C ARG A 81 -6.93 -14.15 12.80
N GLY A 82 -7.71 -14.02 11.73
CA GLY A 82 -9.18 -13.99 11.83
C GLY A 82 -9.76 -15.17 12.63
N GLN A 83 -9.19 -16.38 12.46
CA GLN A 83 -9.60 -17.58 13.19
C GLN A 83 -9.40 -17.43 14.71
N ASP A 84 -8.35 -16.75 15.15
CA ASP A 84 -8.03 -16.62 16.57
C ASP A 84 -9.13 -15.82 17.31
N TYR A 85 -9.90 -14.97 16.61
CA TYR A 85 -11.06 -14.29 17.17
C TYR A 85 -12.33 -15.14 17.14
N ALA A 86 -12.46 -16.07 16.20
CA ALA A 86 -13.61 -16.96 16.09
C ALA A 86 -13.59 -18.07 17.15
N ASP A 87 -12.40 -18.39 17.68
CA ASP A 87 -12.18 -19.42 18.68
C ASP A 87 -12.33 -18.92 20.14
N ILE A 88 -12.71 -17.65 20.32
CA ILE A 88 -13.00 -17.01 21.63
C ILE A 88 -14.48 -17.18 21.96
#